data_AF-A0AAI8VKC7-F1
#
_entry.id   AF-A0AAI8VKC7-F1
#
_cell.length_a   1.000
_cell.length_b   1.000
_cell.length_c   1.000
_cell.angle_alpha   90.00
_cell.angle_beta   90.00
_cell.angle_gamma   90.00
#
_symmetry.space_group_name_H-M   'P 1'
#
loop_
_entity.id
_entity.type
_entity.pdbx_description
1 polymer ?
#
loop_
_entity_poly.entity_id
_entity_poly.type
_entity_poly.pdbx_seq_one_letter_code
_entity_poly.pdbx_strand_id
1 'polypeptide(L)'
;MPYSRAPSFYSSNPTCHKWDPETVLGLINPCRGFITCVGTAPSMGRRCRNKPAAATIGCGQSILNKLARQDASKAALSPDLEKAAEHMLCYLHGLRARNARGNQASHIAKDWQSDLEDWAADNETVSSCDSDNDSNSGGGSDHGSHGATAPSRFPLSFNAGANFKKEAEDDCSNDELKAMMKQMQDNLARLQAEMKRRDTHTAQPTSTQAQEQRQDRIEQEEQIRRCREDEERKRREQARCEEEVRKRTQERQRKEREERERAFQEKVRIAQEKREREAREQAQKEQAEWRTAWDRYTSAWDDWEVAYR
;
A
#
# COMPACT_ATOMS: atom_id res chain seq x y z
N MET A 1 0.65 -29.61 -2.57
CA MET A 1 1.87 -29.53 -3.38
C MET A 1 2.41 -28.10 -3.29
N PRO A 2 3.27 -27.78 -2.30
CA PRO A 2 3.92 -26.48 -2.24
C PRO A 2 5.00 -26.42 -3.34
N TYR A 3 4.93 -25.42 -4.20
CA TYR A 3 5.94 -25.20 -5.24
C TYR A 3 7.17 -24.55 -4.61
N SER A 4 8.19 -25.34 -4.30
CA SER A 4 9.53 -24.85 -4.02
C SER A 4 10.09 -24.22 -5.30
N ARG A 5 10.14 -22.88 -5.33
CA ARG A 5 10.63 -22.09 -6.46
C ARG A 5 12.15 -22.20 -6.49
N ALA A 6 12.70 -22.80 -7.55
CA ALA A 6 14.14 -22.88 -7.75
C ALA A 6 14.74 -21.46 -7.85
N PRO A 7 15.89 -21.19 -7.20
CA PRO A 7 16.55 -19.90 -7.28
C PRO A 7 17.04 -19.64 -8.70
N SER A 8 16.52 -18.57 -9.29
CA SER A 8 16.87 -18.09 -10.62
C SER A 8 18.27 -17.46 -10.60
N PHE A 9 19.28 -18.20 -11.07
CA PHE A 9 20.63 -17.72 -11.34
C PHE A 9 20.69 -16.86 -12.62
N TYR A 10 19.96 -15.74 -12.65
CA TYR A 10 20.25 -14.69 -13.63
C TYR A 10 21.12 -13.63 -12.96
N SER A 11 22.39 -13.65 -13.36
CA SER A 11 23.41 -12.64 -13.10
C SER A 11 22.82 -11.24 -13.25
N SER A 12 22.61 -10.58 -12.12
CA SER A 12 22.30 -9.16 -12.07
C SER A 12 23.53 -8.49 -11.48
N ASN A 13 24.08 -7.48 -12.17
CA ASN A 13 24.87 -6.47 -11.47
C ASN A 13 24.08 -6.10 -10.20
N PRO A 14 24.67 -6.15 -9.00
CA PRO A 14 23.97 -5.82 -7.77
C PRO A 14 23.70 -4.32 -7.79
N THR A 15 22.69 -3.92 -8.54
CA THR A 15 22.02 -2.64 -8.36
C THR A 15 21.56 -2.66 -6.91
N CYS A 16 22.10 -1.74 -6.12
CA CYS A 16 21.81 -1.55 -4.71
C CYS A 16 20.33 -1.13 -4.53
N HIS A 17 19.43 -2.07 -4.80
CA HIS A 17 18.01 -1.96 -4.51
C HIS A 17 17.80 -2.44 -3.09
N LYS A 18 17.14 -1.63 -2.28
CA LYS A 18 16.76 -1.97 -0.91
C LYS A 18 15.59 -2.95 -0.90
N TRP A 19 14.76 -2.92 -1.94
CA TRP A 19 13.62 -3.82 -2.13
C TRP A 19 13.44 -4.16 -3.62
N ASP A 20 12.90 -5.34 -3.93
CA ASP A 20 12.61 -5.76 -5.31
C ASP A 20 11.21 -5.30 -5.73
N PRO A 21 11.08 -4.37 -6.71
CA PRO A 21 9.78 -3.85 -7.10
C PRO A 21 8.87 -4.88 -7.75
N GLU A 22 9.42 -5.92 -8.39
CA GLU A 22 8.58 -6.94 -9.03
C GLU A 22 7.90 -7.83 -8.00
N THR A 23 8.64 -8.19 -6.95
CA THR A 23 8.15 -9.02 -5.85
C THR A 23 7.24 -8.24 -4.90
N VAL A 24 7.67 -7.07 -4.43
CA VAL A 24 6.92 -6.29 -3.42
C VAL A 24 5.60 -5.77 -3.99
N LEU A 25 5.60 -5.20 -5.20
CA LEU A 25 4.39 -4.62 -5.80
C LEU A 25 3.59 -5.64 -6.64
N GLY A 26 4.03 -6.90 -6.61
CA GLY A 26 3.44 -8.01 -7.36
C GLY A 26 3.26 -7.68 -8.84
N LEU A 27 4.26 -7.13 -9.53
CA LEU A 27 4.12 -6.67 -10.93
C LEU A 27 3.89 -7.85 -11.90
N ILE A 28 4.49 -9.00 -11.61
CA ILE A 28 4.35 -10.22 -12.41
C ILE A 28 2.98 -10.83 -12.14
N ASN A 29 2.17 -11.00 -13.18
CA ASN A 29 0.87 -11.65 -13.04
C ASN A 29 1.07 -13.16 -12.80
N PRO A 30 0.62 -13.73 -11.66
CA PRO A 30 0.86 -15.13 -11.34
C PRO A 30 0.26 -16.10 -12.36
N CYS A 31 -0.85 -15.72 -13.01
CA CYS A 31 -1.51 -16.57 -14.02
C CYS A 31 -0.75 -16.63 -15.35
N ARG A 32 0.23 -15.74 -15.57
CA ARG A 32 0.87 -15.55 -16.87
C ARG A 32 2.39 -15.62 -16.81
N GLY A 33 3.00 -15.34 -15.67
CA GLY A 33 4.46 -15.31 -15.50
C GLY A 33 5.14 -14.11 -16.18
N PHE A 34 4.38 -13.08 -16.57
CA PHE A 34 4.92 -11.84 -17.13
C PHE A 34 4.12 -10.63 -16.62
N ILE A 35 4.69 -9.42 -16.79
CA ILE A 35 4.07 -8.15 -16.39
C ILE A 35 2.82 -7.89 -17.25
N THR A 36 1.67 -7.73 -16.60
CA THR A 36 0.42 -7.30 -17.24
C THR A 36 -0.02 -5.96 -16.67
N CYS A 37 -1.07 -5.38 -17.26
CA CYS A 37 -1.71 -4.19 -16.73
C CYS A 37 -2.08 -4.38 -15.25
N VAL A 38 -1.67 -3.41 -14.42
CA VAL A 38 -1.89 -3.45 -12.98
C VAL A 38 -3.32 -3.08 -12.59
N GLY A 39 -4.06 -2.41 -13.48
CA GLY A 39 -5.46 -2.04 -13.26
C GLY A 39 -6.42 -3.21 -13.16
N THR A 40 -7.53 -2.99 -12.44
CA THR A 40 -8.59 -3.98 -12.22
C THR A 40 -9.64 -3.90 -13.33
N ALA A 41 -9.94 -5.05 -13.95
CA ALA A 41 -10.99 -5.16 -14.96
C ALA A 41 -12.37 -5.24 -14.27
N PRO A 42 -13.25 -4.22 -14.40
CA PRO A 42 -14.49 -4.14 -13.62
C PRO A 42 -15.45 -5.31 -13.86
N SER A 43 -15.51 -5.83 -15.09
CA SER A 43 -16.38 -6.95 -15.45
C SER A 43 -16.04 -8.27 -14.77
N MET A 44 -14.80 -8.41 -14.29
CA MET A 44 -14.30 -9.67 -13.75
C MET A 44 -13.75 -9.56 -12.33
N GLY A 45 -13.72 -8.36 -11.75
CA GLY A 45 -13.20 -8.13 -10.40
C GLY A 45 -11.77 -8.62 -10.19
N ARG A 46 -10.96 -8.67 -11.24
CA ARG A 46 -9.58 -9.22 -11.21
C ARG A 46 -8.60 -8.34 -11.96
N ARG A 47 -7.31 -8.52 -11.71
CA ARG A 47 -6.24 -7.81 -12.44
C ARG A 47 -6.38 -8.01 -13.94
N CYS A 48 -6.23 -6.92 -14.68
CA CYS A 48 -6.29 -6.91 -16.13
C CYS A 48 -5.19 -7.80 -16.74
N ARG A 49 -5.56 -8.56 -17.77
CA ARG A 49 -4.65 -9.47 -18.48
C ARG A 49 -4.03 -8.85 -19.73
N ASN A 50 -4.40 -7.61 -20.07
CA ASN A 50 -3.85 -6.92 -21.23
C ASN A 50 -2.41 -6.50 -20.95
N LYS A 51 -1.57 -6.57 -21.97
CA LYS A 51 -0.19 -6.07 -21.90
C LYS A 51 -0.21 -4.54 -22.05
N PRO A 52 0.44 -3.79 -21.15
CA PRO A 52 0.75 -2.38 -21.40
C PRO A 52 1.71 -2.26 -22.60
N ALA A 53 1.80 -1.06 -23.18
CA ALA A 53 2.73 -0.84 -24.29
C ALA A 53 4.18 -1.02 -23.79
N ALA A 54 5.02 -1.72 -24.55
CA ALA A 54 6.38 -2.03 -24.10
C ALA A 54 7.19 -0.78 -23.71
N ALA A 55 7.03 0.32 -24.46
CA ALA A 55 7.65 1.60 -24.13
C ALA A 55 7.20 2.16 -22.78
N THR A 56 5.92 2.03 -22.42
CA THR A 56 5.41 2.52 -21.13
C THR A 56 5.87 1.63 -19.98
N ILE A 57 5.96 0.32 -20.19
CA ILE A 57 6.54 -0.62 -19.21
C ILE A 57 7.98 -0.21 -18.88
N GLY A 58 8.80 0.08 -19.90
CA GLY A 58 10.18 0.54 -19.70
C GLY A 58 10.27 1.81 -18.86
N CYS A 59 9.41 2.81 -19.13
CA CYS A 59 9.33 4.02 -18.31
C CYS A 59 8.90 3.72 -16.86
N GLY A 60 7.85 2.92 -16.67
CA GLY A 60 7.36 2.54 -15.35
C GLY A 60 8.40 1.78 -14.52
N GLN A 61 9.06 0.78 -15.11
CA GLN A 61 10.14 0.03 -14.47
C GLN A 61 11.33 0.92 -14.13
N SER A 62 11.70 1.88 -14.99
CA SER A 62 12.76 2.83 -14.67
C SER A 62 12.45 3.68 -13.45
N ILE A 63 11.18 4.12 -13.29
CA ILE A 63 10.74 4.87 -12.11
C ILE A 63 10.79 3.97 -10.86
N LEU A 64 10.24 2.75 -10.95
CA LEU A 64 10.24 1.80 -9.83
C LEU A 64 11.66 1.43 -9.40
N ASN A 65 12.58 1.20 -10.33
CA ASN A 65 13.99 0.94 -10.01
C ASN A 65 14.69 2.13 -9.34
N LYS A 66 14.28 3.37 -9.67
CA LYS A 66 14.76 4.57 -8.97
C LYS A 66 14.24 4.62 -7.53
N LEU A 67 12.96 4.29 -7.32
CA LEU A 67 12.33 4.22 -6.00
C LEU A 67 12.90 3.07 -5.16
N ALA A 68 13.23 1.94 -5.79
CA ALA A 68 13.83 0.77 -5.15
C ALA A 68 15.20 1.04 -4.51
N ARG A 69 15.88 2.13 -4.89
CA ARG A 69 17.14 2.58 -4.26
C ARG A 69 16.91 3.34 -2.96
N GLN A 70 15.68 3.75 -2.69
CA GLN A 70 15.27 4.45 -1.47
C GLN A 70 14.70 3.47 -0.45
N ASP A 71 14.60 3.90 0.80
CA ASP A 71 13.89 3.13 1.84
C ASP A 71 12.42 2.95 1.43
N ALA A 72 11.84 1.78 1.69
CA ALA A 72 10.46 1.48 1.30
C ALA A 72 9.45 2.52 1.84
N SER A 73 9.61 2.94 3.09
CA SER A 73 8.78 3.97 3.73
C SER A 73 8.88 5.34 3.02
N LYS A 74 10.06 5.69 2.49
CA LYS A 74 10.24 6.93 1.69
C LYS A 74 9.66 6.77 0.29
N ALA A 75 9.84 5.60 -0.31
CA ALA A 75 9.30 5.29 -1.63
C ALA A 75 7.77 5.32 -1.64
N ALA A 76 7.11 4.86 -0.57
CA ALA A 76 5.66 4.91 -0.41
C ALA A 76 5.12 6.36 -0.53
N LEU A 77 5.76 7.31 0.14
CA LEU A 77 5.33 8.72 0.12
C LEU A 77 5.63 9.45 -1.20
N SER A 78 6.30 8.81 -2.15
CA SER A 78 6.74 9.45 -3.39
C SER A 78 5.59 9.62 -4.40
N PRO A 79 5.40 10.82 -4.98
CA PRO A 79 4.44 11.02 -6.07
C PRO A 79 4.83 10.29 -7.37
N ASP A 80 6.10 9.87 -7.50
CA ASP A 80 6.55 9.08 -8.64
C ASP A 80 5.93 7.68 -8.66
N LEU A 81 5.38 7.20 -7.54
CA LEU A 81 4.66 5.93 -7.44
C LEU A 81 3.37 5.94 -8.29
N GLU A 82 2.63 7.06 -8.28
CA GLU A 82 1.42 7.24 -9.10
C GLU A 82 1.76 7.32 -10.59
N LYS A 83 2.85 8.01 -10.95
CA LYS A 83 3.34 8.05 -12.33
C LYS A 83 3.75 6.66 -12.82
N ALA A 84 4.44 5.89 -11.98
CA ALA A 84 4.78 4.50 -12.30
C ALA A 84 3.52 3.66 -12.52
N ALA A 85 2.50 3.80 -11.67
CA ALA A 85 1.23 3.11 -11.82
C ALA A 85 0.54 3.47 -13.16
N GLU A 86 0.53 4.75 -13.54
CA GLU A 86 -0.02 5.21 -14.82
C GLU A 86 0.66 4.53 -16.02
N HIS A 87 1.99 4.43 -16.02
CA HIS A 87 2.76 3.78 -17.06
C HIS A 87 2.54 2.25 -17.15
N MET A 88 2.10 1.64 -16.05
CA MET A 88 1.82 0.21 -15.94
C MET A 88 0.36 -0.15 -16.28
N LEU A 89 -0.47 0.84 -16.64
CA LEU A 89 -1.82 0.61 -17.15
C LEU A 89 -1.82 0.32 -18.67
N CYS A 90 -2.71 -0.57 -19.12
CA CYS A 90 -2.96 -0.72 -20.56
C CYS A 90 -3.81 0.45 -21.09
N TYR A 91 -3.81 0.62 -22.42
CA TYR A 91 -4.50 1.72 -23.10
C TYR A 91 -5.98 1.86 -22.69
N LEU A 92 -6.71 0.75 -22.47
CA LEU A 92 -8.11 0.80 -22.04
C LEU A 92 -8.29 1.41 -20.65
N HIS A 93 -7.38 1.13 -19.72
CA HIS A 93 -7.42 1.69 -18.37
C HIS A 93 -6.85 3.12 -18.34
N GLY A 94 -5.80 3.40 -19.14
CA GLY A 94 -5.25 4.76 -19.29
C GLY A 94 -6.23 5.75 -19.92
N LEU A 95 -6.93 5.36 -20.99
CA LEU A 95 -7.94 6.21 -21.64
C LEU A 95 -9.14 6.48 -20.72
N ARG A 96 -9.58 5.49 -19.96
CA ARG A 96 -10.67 5.67 -18.99
C ARG A 96 -10.26 6.52 -17.81
N ALA A 97 -9.02 6.40 -17.32
CA ALA A 97 -8.50 7.19 -16.22
C ALA A 97 -8.50 8.70 -16.52
N ARG A 98 -8.28 9.10 -17.79
CA ARG A 98 -8.33 10.52 -18.18
C ARG A 98 -9.74 11.10 -18.22
N ASN A 99 -10.75 10.28 -18.47
CA ASN A 99 -12.12 10.73 -18.74
C ASN A 99 -13.11 10.45 -17.60
N ALA A 100 -12.79 9.54 -16.67
CA ALA A 100 -13.65 9.18 -15.54
C ALA A 100 -13.09 9.74 -14.22
N ARG A 101 -13.98 10.15 -13.30
CA ARG A 101 -13.66 10.69 -11.96
C ARG A 101 -12.90 9.71 -11.02
N GLY A 102 -12.50 8.54 -11.51
CA GLY A 102 -11.71 7.57 -10.77
C GLY A 102 -10.40 7.29 -11.50
N ASN A 103 -9.31 7.94 -11.07
CA ASN A 103 -7.98 7.63 -11.54
C ASN A 103 -7.54 6.27 -10.97
N GLN A 104 -7.63 5.19 -11.77
CA GLN A 104 -7.15 3.88 -11.34
C GLN A 104 -5.67 3.90 -10.96
N ALA A 105 -4.84 4.76 -11.56
CA ALA A 105 -3.43 4.88 -11.18
C ALA A 105 -3.28 5.35 -9.73
N SER A 106 -4.11 6.31 -9.29
CA SER A 106 -4.13 6.79 -7.91
C SER A 106 -4.54 5.69 -6.92
N HIS A 107 -5.53 4.86 -7.26
CA HIS A 107 -5.92 3.73 -6.40
C HIS A 107 -4.78 2.72 -6.27
N ILE A 108 -4.16 2.36 -7.40
CA ILE A 108 -3.06 1.40 -7.43
C ILE A 108 -1.84 1.94 -6.69
N ALA A 109 -1.56 3.24 -6.79
CA ALA A 109 -0.51 3.88 -6.02
C ALA A 109 -0.76 3.79 -4.52
N LYS A 110 -2.01 3.94 -4.06
CA LYS A 110 -2.36 3.74 -2.64
C LYS A 110 -2.21 2.29 -2.21
N ASP A 111 -2.60 1.34 -3.04
CA ASP A 111 -2.39 -0.08 -2.75
C ASP A 111 -0.88 -0.37 -2.61
N TRP A 112 -0.06 0.14 -3.54
CA TRP A 112 1.40 0.03 -3.49
C TRP A 112 2.04 0.76 -2.31
N GLN A 113 1.44 1.85 -1.83
CA GLN A 113 1.87 2.53 -0.60
C GLN A 113 1.74 1.60 0.59
N SER A 114 0.57 0.99 0.76
CA SER A 114 0.34 0.01 1.83
C SER A 114 1.27 -1.19 1.72
N ASP A 115 1.46 -1.76 0.53
CA ASP A 115 2.39 -2.87 0.31
C ASP A 115 3.84 -2.53 0.72
N LEU A 116 4.28 -1.29 0.47
CA LEU A 116 5.61 -0.81 0.85
C LEU A 116 5.76 -0.52 2.35
N GLU A 117 4.72 0.02 2.98
CA GLU A 117 4.67 0.25 4.43
C GLU A 117 4.71 -1.08 5.20
N ASP A 118 3.92 -2.06 4.76
CA ASP A 118 3.90 -3.41 5.34
C ASP A 118 5.27 -4.08 5.17
N TRP A 119 5.86 -4.00 3.97
CA TRP A 119 7.20 -4.54 3.72
C TRP A 119 8.27 -3.88 4.60
N ALA A 120 8.18 -2.56 4.82
CA ALA A 120 9.11 -1.84 5.68
C ALA A 120 9.00 -2.32 7.14
N ALA A 121 7.79 -2.48 7.66
CA ALA A 121 7.55 -2.97 9.01
C ALA A 121 8.14 -4.38 9.25
N ASP A 122 7.99 -5.26 8.25
CA ASP A 122 8.51 -6.63 8.31
C ASP A 122 10.06 -6.69 8.23
N ASN A 123 10.71 -5.74 7.54
CA ASN A 123 12.16 -5.78 7.33
C ASN A 123 12.96 -4.90 8.32
N GLU A 124 12.35 -3.89 8.94
CA GLU A 124 13.02 -3.09 9.98
C GLU A 124 13.26 -3.87 11.27
N THR A 125 12.40 -4.86 11.56
CA THR A 125 12.51 -5.69 12.78
C THR A 125 13.70 -6.63 12.77
N VAL A 126 14.20 -7.02 11.60
CA VAL A 126 15.31 -7.98 11.46
C VAL A 126 16.70 -7.34 11.60
N SER A 127 16.79 -6.01 11.56
CA SER A 127 18.07 -5.28 11.67
C SER A 127 18.42 -4.86 13.10
N SER A 128 17.59 -5.19 14.10
CA SER A 128 17.72 -4.70 15.48
C SER A 128 18.20 -5.75 16.49
N CYS A 129 18.54 -6.97 16.08
CA CYS A 129 18.94 -8.05 17.01
C CYS A 129 20.46 -8.23 17.21
N ASP A 130 21.30 -7.34 16.67
CA ASP A 130 22.77 -7.38 16.86
C ASP A 130 23.29 -6.49 18.02
N SER A 131 22.43 -6.15 18.98
CA SER A 131 22.86 -5.52 20.24
C SER A 131 22.45 -6.41 21.40
N ASP A 132 23.18 -7.50 21.64
CA ASP A 132 23.40 -8.10 22.97
C ASP A 132 24.27 -9.35 22.85
N ASN A 133 25.55 -9.19 22.49
CA ASN A 133 26.53 -10.16 22.95
C ASN A 133 27.93 -9.53 23.03
N ASP A 134 28.19 -8.83 24.12
CA ASP A 134 29.49 -8.90 24.81
C ASP A 134 29.36 -8.26 26.20
N SER A 135 28.91 -9.07 27.16
CA SER A 135 29.33 -8.93 28.56
C SER A 135 29.87 -10.27 29.02
N ASN A 136 31.11 -10.50 28.59
CA ASN A 136 32.06 -11.44 29.13
C ASN A 136 32.17 -11.30 30.66
N SER A 137 31.84 -12.37 31.39
CA SER A 137 32.34 -12.64 32.74
C SER A 137 32.27 -14.14 33.05
N GLY A 138 33.29 -14.88 32.58
CA GLY A 138 33.99 -15.88 33.40
C GLY A 138 33.42 -17.31 33.52
N GLY A 139 34.23 -18.29 33.11
CA GLY A 139 34.11 -19.68 33.56
C GLY A 139 34.56 -20.68 32.50
N GLY A 140 35.86 -20.97 32.47
CA GLY A 140 36.48 -21.72 31.38
C GLY A 140 36.16 -23.21 31.30
N SER A 141 36.54 -23.80 30.17
CA SER A 141 37.32 -25.03 30.13
C SER A 141 37.84 -25.24 28.71
N ASP A 142 39.13 -25.56 28.67
CA ASP A 142 39.89 -26.04 27.53
C ASP A 142 39.11 -27.03 26.66
N HIS A 143 39.23 -26.90 25.35
CA HIS A 143 39.80 -27.94 24.49
C HIS A 143 40.08 -27.33 23.11
N GLY A 144 41.37 -27.29 22.76
CA GLY A 144 41.82 -26.77 21.49
C GLY A 144 41.48 -27.66 20.30
N SER A 145 41.66 -27.12 19.10
CA SER A 145 42.56 -27.70 18.10
C SER A 145 42.53 -26.86 16.82
N HIS A 146 43.67 -26.24 16.54
CA HIS A 146 44.33 -26.04 15.25
C HIS A 146 43.53 -25.87 13.94
N GLY A 147 43.86 -24.78 13.24
CA GLY A 147 43.69 -24.64 11.79
C GLY A 147 43.70 -23.17 11.34
N ALA A 148 44.79 -22.43 11.54
CA ALA A 148 45.71 -22.05 10.46
C ALA A 148 45.01 -21.55 9.17
N THR A 149 45.07 -20.23 8.90
CA THR A 149 45.69 -19.63 7.69
C THR A 149 45.76 -18.10 7.80
N ALA A 150 46.99 -17.63 8.04
CA ALA A 150 47.73 -16.47 7.55
C ALA A 150 47.07 -15.21 6.87
N PRO A 151 47.80 -14.07 6.86
CA PRO A 151 47.25 -12.72 6.95
C PRO A 151 47.39 -11.88 5.66
N SER A 152 46.63 -10.79 5.54
CA SER A 152 46.92 -9.71 4.58
C SER A 152 46.41 -8.38 5.12
N ARG A 153 47.25 -7.60 5.82
CA ARG A 153 47.93 -6.40 5.28
C ARG A 153 46.98 -5.39 4.61
N PHE A 154 46.80 -4.28 5.32
CA PHE A 154 46.37 -2.97 4.84
C PHE A 154 47.05 -2.56 3.52
N PRO A 155 46.40 -1.67 2.74
CA PRO A 155 46.91 -0.31 2.79
C PRO A 155 45.80 0.74 2.91
N LEU A 156 46.07 1.71 3.80
CA LEU A 156 45.65 3.09 3.61
C LEU A 156 46.21 3.59 2.27
N SER A 157 45.34 4.08 1.39
CA SER A 157 45.76 4.95 0.28
C SER A 157 44.68 5.97 -0.02
N PHE A 158 45.04 7.21 0.33
CA PHE A 158 44.60 8.47 -0.22
C PHE A 158 44.43 8.42 -1.76
N ASN A 159 43.29 8.85 -2.29
CA ASN A 159 43.34 9.71 -3.48
C ASN A 159 42.10 10.61 -3.61
N ALA A 160 42.42 11.88 -3.78
CA ALA A 160 41.51 12.97 -4.07
C ALA A 160 40.90 12.80 -5.47
N GLY A 161 39.62 13.17 -5.58
CA GLY A 161 38.89 13.14 -6.84
C GLY A 161 37.71 14.09 -6.79
N ALA A 162 38.01 15.37 -6.63
CA ALA A 162 37.10 16.43 -7.01
C ALA A 162 36.70 16.23 -8.48
N ASN A 163 35.41 16.02 -8.74
CA ASN A 163 34.85 16.25 -10.08
C ASN A 163 33.43 16.81 -9.97
N PHE A 164 33.41 18.13 -10.04
CA PHE A 164 32.40 18.96 -10.70
C PHE A 164 31.35 18.18 -11.52
N LYS A 165 30.09 18.32 -11.13
CA LYS A 165 29.03 18.74 -12.05
C LYS A 165 28.02 19.58 -11.26
N LYS A 166 28.37 20.86 -11.17
CA LYS A 166 27.47 21.97 -10.90
C LYS A 166 26.50 22.01 -12.10
N GLU A 167 25.34 21.37 -11.97
CA GLU A 167 24.28 21.51 -12.97
C GLU A 167 23.77 22.95 -12.89
N ALA A 168 23.72 23.56 -14.07
CA ALA A 168 23.45 24.97 -14.28
C ALA A 168 22.14 25.37 -13.59
N GLU A 169 22.25 26.35 -12.70
CA GLU A 169 21.16 27.27 -12.42
C GLU A 169 20.83 27.93 -13.76
N ASP A 170 19.72 27.53 -14.38
CA ASP A 170 19.10 28.27 -15.48
C ASP A 170 18.59 29.59 -14.87
N ASP A 171 19.51 30.55 -14.78
CA ASP A 171 19.19 31.95 -14.58
C ASP A 171 18.31 32.36 -15.77
N CYS A 172 16.99 32.38 -15.59
CA CYS A 172 16.08 33.14 -16.44
C CYS A 172 16.68 34.54 -16.55
N SER A 173 17.26 34.85 -17.71
CA SER A 173 17.96 36.10 -17.96
C SER A 173 17.08 37.24 -17.48
N ASN A 174 17.66 38.18 -16.72
CA ASN A 174 16.98 39.36 -16.18
C ASN A 174 16.15 40.10 -17.26
N ASP A 175 16.53 39.95 -18.53
CA ASP A 175 15.85 40.50 -19.69
C ASP A 175 14.53 39.79 -20.04
N GLU A 176 14.40 38.48 -19.81
CA GLU A 176 13.14 37.74 -20.03
C GLU A 176 12.08 38.11 -19.00
N LEU A 177 12.49 38.29 -17.73
CA LEU A 177 11.58 38.75 -16.68
C LEU A 177 11.07 40.17 -16.94
N LYS A 178 11.94 41.07 -17.43
CA LYS A 178 11.55 42.42 -17.85
C LYS A 178 10.59 42.41 -19.04
N ALA A 179 10.81 41.53 -20.02
CA ALA A 179 9.91 41.39 -21.16
C ALA A 179 8.49 40.95 -20.72
N MET A 180 8.42 40.01 -19.77
CA MET A 180 7.15 39.51 -19.23
C MET A 180 6.39 40.59 -18.43
N MET A 181 7.10 41.37 -17.61
CA MET A 181 6.48 42.48 -16.87
C MET A 181 5.96 43.58 -17.79
N LYS A 182 6.69 43.89 -18.87
CA LYS A 182 6.25 44.85 -19.89
C LYS A 182 5.01 44.37 -20.62
N GLN A 183 4.98 43.10 -21.03
CA GLN A 183 3.81 42.49 -21.68
C GLN A 183 2.57 42.54 -20.78
N MET A 184 2.73 42.30 -19.48
CA MET A 184 1.65 42.39 -18.51
C MET A 184 1.13 43.83 -18.33
N GLN A 185 2.03 44.83 -18.31
CA GLN A 185 1.66 46.23 -18.27
C GLN A 185 0.90 46.67 -19.54
N ASP A 186 1.34 46.23 -20.71
CA ASP A 186 0.67 46.53 -21.99
C ASP A 186 -0.73 45.90 -22.04
N ASN A 187 -0.90 44.68 -21.52
CA ASN A 187 -2.21 44.02 -21.42
C ASN A 187 -3.15 44.78 -20.48
N LEU A 188 -2.66 45.25 -19.32
CA LEU A 188 -3.45 46.07 -18.40
C LEU A 188 -3.84 47.41 -19.02
N ALA A 189 -2.93 48.07 -19.75
CA ALA A 189 -3.23 49.31 -20.47
C ALA A 189 -4.27 49.09 -21.57
N ARG A 190 -4.21 47.96 -22.29
CA ARG A 190 -5.21 47.59 -23.31
C ARG A 190 -6.59 47.39 -22.70
N LEU A 191 -6.67 46.66 -21.58
CA LEU A 191 -7.91 46.43 -20.83
C LEU A 191 -8.51 47.75 -20.33
N GLN A 192 -7.69 48.67 -19.80
CA GLN A 192 -8.15 49.98 -19.35
C GLN A 192 -8.65 50.87 -20.51
N ALA A 193 -7.97 50.84 -21.66
CA ALA A 193 -8.40 51.56 -22.86
C ALA A 193 -9.70 50.99 -23.43
N GLU A 194 -9.87 49.67 -23.37
CA GLU A 194 -11.08 48.97 -23.81
C GLU A 194 -12.27 49.29 -22.90
N MET A 195 -12.08 49.34 -21.58
CA MET A 195 -13.11 49.80 -20.65
C MET A 195 -13.56 51.23 -20.93
N LYS A 196 -12.61 52.16 -21.17
CA LYS A 196 -12.94 53.56 -21.49
C LYS A 196 -13.73 53.70 -22.80
N ARG A 197 -13.45 52.87 -23.81
CA ARG A 197 -14.23 52.85 -25.06
C ARG A 197 -15.64 52.32 -24.85
N ARG A 198 -15.84 51.40 -23.89
CA ARG A 198 -17.16 50.88 -23.52
C ARG A 198 -18.02 51.95 -22.85
N ASP A 199 -17.45 52.75 -21.96
CA ASP A 199 -18.19 53.80 -21.24
C ASP A 199 -18.74 54.88 -22.19
N THR A 200 -18.00 55.21 -23.27
CA THR A 200 -18.41 56.23 -24.24
C THR A 200 -19.52 55.80 -25.21
N HIS A 201 -19.85 54.50 -25.29
CA HIS A 201 -20.87 53.97 -26.19
C HIS A 201 -22.21 53.64 -25.51
N THR A 202 -22.39 54.02 -24.25
CA THR A 202 -23.64 53.81 -23.51
C THR A 202 -24.67 54.89 -23.91
N ALA A 203 -25.11 54.89 -25.16
CA ALA A 203 -26.30 55.61 -25.58
C ALA A 203 -27.51 55.06 -24.79
N GLN A 204 -28.34 55.95 -24.25
CA GLN A 204 -29.48 55.57 -23.41
C GLN A 204 -30.36 54.53 -24.13
N PRO A 205 -30.58 53.36 -23.54
CA PRO A 205 -31.47 52.36 -24.12
C PRO A 205 -32.88 52.93 -24.21
N THR A 206 -33.51 52.71 -25.37
CA THR A 206 -34.90 53.10 -25.59
C THR A 206 -35.79 52.37 -24.56
N SER A 207 -36.86 53.04 -24.11
CA SER A 207 -37.75 52.55 -23.03
C SER A 207 -38.21 51.10 -23.20
N THR A 208 -38.39 50.63 -24.43
CA THR A 208 -38.84 49.26 -24.74
C THR A 208 -37.74 48.22 -24.49
N GLN A 209 -36.50 48.50 -24.89
CA GLN A 209 -35.35 47.62 -24.61
C GLN A 209 -35.07 47.49 -23.11
N ALA A 210 -35.27 48.57 -22.35
CA ALA A 210 -35.10 48.54 -20.90
C ALA A 210 -36.14 47.63 -20.21
N GLN A 211 -37.32 47.45 -20.80
CA GLN A 211 -38.37 46.59 -20.26
C GLN A 211 -38.13 45.12 -20.59
N GLU A 212 -37.71 44.80 -21.81
CA GLU A 212 -37.30 43.43 -22.21
C GLU A 212 -36.12 42.94 -21.36
N GLN A 213 -35.09 43.77 -21.18
CA GLN A 213 -33.94 43.43 -20.33
C GLN A 213 -34.33 43.15 -18.87
N ARG A 214 -35.40 43.79 -18.36
CA ARG A 214 -35.92 43.50 -17.02
C ARG A 214 -36.63 42.16 -16.98
N GLN A 215 -37.39 41.79 -18.00
CA GLN A 215 -38.05 40.48 -18.08
C GLN A 215 -37.01 39.36 -18.20
N ASP A 216 -36.04 39.49 -19.11
CA ASP A 216 -34.98 38.50 -19.30
C ASP A 216 -34.18 38.29 -18.00
N ARG A 217 -33.91 39.38 -17.27
CA ARG A 217 -33.20 39.29 -15.99
C ARG A 217 -34.04 38.55 -14.92
N ILE A 218 -35.35 38.78 -14.86
CA ILE A 218 -36.24 38.07 -13.95
C ILE A 218 -36.28 36.57 -14.31
N GLU A 219 -36.39 36.23 -15.59
CA GLU A 219 -36.38 34.83 -16.05
C GLU A 219 -35.05 34.13 -15.77
N GLN A 220 -33.92 34.83 -15.98
CA GLN A 220 -32.59 34.31 -15.62
C GLN A 220 -32.45 34.11 -14.11
N GLU A 221 -32.89 35.06 -13.29
CA GLU A 221 -32.89 34.93 -11.83
C GLU A 221 -33.77 33.75 -11.37
N GLU A 222 -34.91 33.52 -12.01
CA GLU A 222 -35.78 32.37 -11.73
C GLU A 222 -35.14 31.04 -12.16
N GLN A 223 -34.49 30.97 -13.33
CA GLN A 223 -33.74 29.78 -13.76
C GLN A 223 -32.60 29.45 -12.80
N ILE A 224 -31.83 30.46 -12.37
CA ILE A 224 -30.75 30.29 -11.40
C ILE A 224 -31.33 29.76 -10.08
N ARG A 225 -32.47 30.29 -9.63
CA ARG A 225 -33.15 29.81 -8.42
C ARG A 225 -33.58 28.34 -8.55
N ARG A 226 -34.24 27.96 -9.65
CA ARG A 226 -34.64 26.56 -9.91
C ARG A 226 -33.44 25.63 -9.97
N CYS A 227 -32.34 26.05 -10.60
CA CYS A 227 -31.10 25.28 -10.68
C CYS A 227 -30.49 25.04 -9.29
N ARG A 228 -30.47 26.07 -8.43
CA ARG A 228 -29.99 25.96 -7.03
C ARG A 228 -30.87 25.04 -6.18
N GLU A 229 -32.19 25.15 -6.30
CA GLU A 229 -33.13 24.27 -5.58
C GLU A 229 -32.98 22.80 -6.01
N ASP A 230 -32.79 22.53 -7.31
CA ASP A 230 -32.54 21.18 -7.82
C ASP A 230 -31.17 20.63 -7.38
N GLU A 231 -30.12 21.46 -7.36
CA GLU A 231 -28.80 21.06 -6.87
C GLU A 231 -28.83 20.77 -5.37
N GLU A 232 -29.54 21.58 -4.58
CA GLU A 232 -29.73 21.32 -3.15
C GLU A 232 -30.54 20.04 -2.92
N ARG A 233 -31.58 19.78 -3.71
CA ARG A 233 -32.34 18.51 -3.65
C ARG A 233 -31.43 17.32 -3.93
N LYS A 234 -30.59 17.38 -4.97
CA LYS A 234 -29.61 16.33 -5.29
C LYS A 234 -28.60 16.12 -4.17
N ARG A 235 -28.09 17.19 -3.55
CA ARG A 235 -27.21 17.09 -2.38
C ARG A 235 -27.88 16.40 -1.19
N ARG A 236 -29.14 16.73 -0.90
CA ARG A 236 -29.91 16.09 0.18
C ARG A 236 -30.17 14.60 -0.10
N GLU A 237 -30.48 14.25 -1.35
CA GLU A 237 -30.65 12.85 -1.76
C GLU A 237 -29.34 12.05 -1.69
N GLN A 238 -28.24 12.64 -2.16
CA GLN A 238 -26.92 12.03 -2.06
C GLN A 238 -26.52 11.80 -0.60
N ALA A 239 -26.72 12.79 0.28
CA ALA A 239 -26.44 12.64 1.70
C ALA A 239 -27.27 11.52 2.35
N ARG A 240 -28.55 11.38 2.00
CA ARG A 240 -29.40 10.27 2.48
C ARG A 240 -28.89 8.91 1.99
N CYS A 241 -28.48 8.82 0.72
CA CYS A 241 -27.92 7.59 0.15
C CYS A 241 -26.59 7.21 0.84
N GLU A 242 -25.70 8.18 1.06
CA GLU A 242 -24.43 7.97 1.77
C GLU A 242 -24.65 7.53 3.23
N GLU A 243 -25.62 8.14 3.93
CA GLU A 243 -25.97 7.73 5.29
C GLU A 243 -26.54 6.31 5.35
N GLU A 244 -27.40 5.94 4.39
CA GLU A 244 -27.95 4.59 4.31
C GLU A 244 -26.87 3.54 4.02
N VAL A 245 -25.96 3.83 3.09
CA VAL A 245 -24.80 2.96 2.82
C VAL A 245 -23.95 2.81 4.07
N ARG A 246 -23.68 3.91 4.79
CA ARG A 246 -22.95 3.87 6.06
C ARG A 246 -23.64 2.98 7.08
N LYS A 247 -24.95 3.09 7.27
CA LYS A 247 -25.73 2.22 8.18
C LYS A 247 -25.64 0.74 7.78
N ARG A 248 -25.79 0.41 6.50
CA ARG A 248 -25.67 -0.97 6.00
C ARG A 248 -24.27 -1.55 6.23
N THR A 249 -23.22 -0.75 6.03
CA THR A 249 -21.84 -1.19 6.30
C THR A 249 -21.60 -1.45 7.79
N GLN A 250 -22.08 -0.58 8.68
CA GLN A 250 -22.00 -0.77 10.13
C GLN A 250 -22.77 -2.01 10.59
N GLU A 251 -23.98 -2.22 10.06
CA GLU A 251 -24.77 -3.42 10.38
C GLU A 251 -24.07 -4.70 9.92
N ARG A 252 -23.46 -4.69 8.72
CA ARG A 252 -22.68 -5.83 8.22
C ARG A 252 -21.48 -6.13 9.12
N GLN A 253 -20.74 -5.10 9.53
CA GLN A 253 -19.62 -5.26 10.47
C GLN A 253 -20.07 -5.77 11.84
N ARG A 254 -21.25 -5.33 12.33
CA ARG A 254 -21.81 -5.82 13.58
C ARG A 254 -22.15 -7.32 13.50
N LYS A 255 -22.82 -7.73 12.43
CA LYS A 255 -23.16 -9.15 12.19
C LYS A 255 -21.91 -10.02 12.05
N GLU A 256 -20.90 -9.54 11.33
CA GLU A 256 -19.63 -10.26 11.18
C GLU A 256 -18.90 -10.41 12.53
N ARG A 257 -18.92 -9.37 13.37
CA ARG A 257 -18.35 -9.45 14.74
C ARG A 257 -19.10 -10.45 15.60
N GLU A 258 -20.43 -10.41 15.60
CA GLU A 258 -21.29 -11.37 16.32
C GLU A 258 -21.03 -12.81 15.84
N GLU A 259 -20.84 -13.03 14.54
CA GLU A 259 -20.53 -14.35 13.97
C GLU A 259 -19.14 -14.86 14.39
N ARG A 260 -18.12 -13.99 14.35
CA ARG A 260 -16.77 -14.32 14.84
C ARG A 260 -16.77 -14.68 16.32
N GLU A 261 -17.55 -13.96 17.13
CA GLU A 261 -17.69 -14.24 18.56
C GLU A 261 -18.36 -15.60 18.80
N ARG A 262 -19.44 -15.92 18.09
CA ARG A 262 -20.08 -17.25 18.17
C ARG A 262 -19.14 -18.37 17.74
N ALA A 263 -18.40 -18.17 16.64
CA ALA A 263 -17.42 -19.15 16.17
C ALA A 263 -16.30 -19.36 17.20
N PHE A 264 -15.89 -18.29 17.89
CA PHE A 264 -14.89 -18.37 18.96
C PHE A 264 -15.44 -19.14 20.17
N GLN A 265 -16.64 -18.82 20.65
CA GLN A 265 -17.29 -19.53 21.76
C GLN A 265 -17.47 -21.03 21.46
N GLU A 266 -17.86 -21.38 20.24
CA GLU A 266 -18.00 -22.77 19.83
C GLU A 266 -16.66 -23.51 19.83
N LYS A 267 -15.58 -22.88 19.34
CA LYS A 267 -14.22 -23.43 19.42
C LYS A 267 -13.79 -23.67 20.86
N VAL A 268 -14.09 -22.75 21.77
CA VAL A 268 -13.80 -22.90 23.21
C VAL A 268 -14.56 -24.09 23.79
N ARG A 269 -15.85 -24.25 23.47
CA ARG A 269 -16.66 -25.39 23.92
C ARG A 269 -16.09 -26.72 23.45
N ILE A 270 -15.73 -26.83 22.16
CA ILE A 270 -15.12 -28.03 21.59
C ILE A 270 -13.78 -28.35 22.25
N ALA A 271 -12.94 -27.33 22.48
CA ALA A 271 -11.65 -27.52 23.15
C ALA A 271 -11.81 -28.01 24.60
N GLN A 272 -12.82 -27.50 25.32
CA GLN A 272 -13.13 -27.93 26.67
C GLN A 272 -13.63 -29.38 26.71
N GLU A 273 -14.56 -29.75 25.84
CA GLU A 273 -15.06 -31.13 25.74
C GLU A 273 -13.92 -32.12 25.39
N LYS A 274 -13.01 -31.70 24.49
CA LYS A 274 -11.83 -32.51 24.14
C LYS A 274 -10.91 -32.73 25.35
N ARG A 275 -10.60 -31.68 26.11
CA ARG A 275 -9.79 -31.80 27.34
C ARG A 275 -10.47 -32.68 28.39
N GLU A 276 -11.79 -32.59 28.52
CA GLU A 276 -12.54 -33.45 29.44
C GLU A 276 -12.49 -34.92 29.01
N ARG A 277 -12.60 -35.20 27.71
CA ARG A 277 -12.46 -36.57 27.18
C ARG A 277 -11.07 -37.13 27.43
N GLU A 278 -10.04 -36.36 27.13
CA GLU A 278 -8.63 -36.73 27.39
C GLU A 278 -8.39 -36.99 28.88
N ALA A 279 -8.94 -36.15 29.77
CA ALA A 279 -8.86 -36.34 31.22
C ALA A 279 -9.57 -37.62 31.69
N ARG A 280 -10.74 -37.94 31.13
CA ARG A 280 -11.47 -39.19 31.44
C ARG A 280 -10.69 -40.43 30.97
N GLU A 281 -10.13 -40.40 29.76
CA GLU A 281 -9.31 -41.48 29.24
C GLU A 281 -8.04 -41.68 30.08
N GLN A 282 -7.40 -40.59 30.51
CA GLN A 282 -6.24 -40.66 31.40
C GLN A 282 -6.61 -41.26 32.76
N ALA A 283 -7.70 -40.81 33.38
CA ALA A 283 -8.17 -41.36 34.65
C ALA A 283 -8.49 -42.87 34.56
N GLN A 284 -9.04 -43.33 33.43
CA GLN A 284 -9.29 -44.76 33.20
C GLN A 284 -8.00 -45.57 33.06
N LYS A 285 -6.99 -45.02 32.36
CA LYS A 285 -5.67 -45.66 32.25
C LYS A 285 -4.99 -45.77 33.60
N GLU A 286 -4.94 -44.68 34.34
CA GLU A 286 -4.40 -44.66 35.70
C GLU A 286 -5.12 -45.68 36.59
N GLN A 287 -6.46 -45.74 36.53
CA GLN A 287 -7.22 -46.73 37.29
C GLN A 287 -6.85 -48.18 36.91
N ALA A 288 -6.66 -48.47 35.62
CA ALA A 288 -6.26 -49.81 35.15
C ALA A 288 -4.84 -50.17 35.60
N GLU A 289 -3.91 -49.21 35.57
CA GLU A 289 -2.55 -49.36 36.10
C GLU A 289 -2.56 -49.60 37.60
N TRP A 290 -3.35 -48.84 38.36
CA TRP A 290 -3.53 -49.04 39.80
C TRP A 290 -4.10 -50.41 40.13
N ARG A 291 -5.09 -50.89 39.38
CA ARG A 291 -5.61 -52.26 39.57
C ARG A 291 -4.53 -53.30 39.33
N THR A 292 -3.81 -53.19 38.22
CA THR A 292 -2.72 -54.12 37.89
C THR A 292 -1.61 -54.11 38.95
N ALA A 293 -1.25 -52.93 39.47
CA ALA A 293 -0.27 -52.79 40.54
C ALA A 293 -0.77 -53.38 41.86
N TRP A 294 -2.05 -53.17 42.18
CA TRP A 294 -2.69 -53.75 43.36
C TRP A 294 -2.74 -55.27 43.29
N ASP A 295 -3.13 -55.84 42.16
CA ASP A 295 -3.17 -57.30 41.95
C ASP A 295 -1.79 -57.95 42.14
N ARG A 296 -0.72 -57.27 41.68
CA ARG A 296 0.67 -57.70 41.92
C ARG A 296 1.02 -57.64 43.40
N TYR A 297 0.64 -56.56 44.08
CA TYR A 297 0.89 -56.41 45.51
C TYR A 297 0.17 -57.48 46.32
N THR A 298 -1.12 -57.74 46.06
CA THR A 298 -1.88 -58.76 46.77
C THR A 298 -1.32 -60.16 46.51
N SER A 299 -0.94 -60.48 45.27
CA SER A 299 -0.32 -61.78 44.97
C SER A 299 1.00 -61.97 45.73
N ALA A 300 1.86 -60.95 45.74
CA ALA A 300 3.11 -60.99 46.49
C ALA A 300 2.89 -61.10 48.01
N TRP A 301 1.81 -60.49 48.52
CA TRP A 301 1.42 -60.60 49.92
C TRP A 301 0.95 -62.00 50.29
N ASP A 302 0.12 -62.62 49.44
CA ASP A 302 -0.34 -64.00 49.63
C ASP A 302 0.84 -64.98 49.60
N ASP A 303 1.77 -64.81 48.66
CA ASP A 303 3.02 -65.59 48.58
C ASP A 303 3.85 -65.45 49.87
N TRP A 304 3.93 -64.24 50.42
CA TRP A 304 4.62 -63.98 51.68
C TRP A 304 3.94 -64.67 52.87
N GLU A 305 2.61 -64.64 52.93
CA GLU A 305 1.86 -65.31 54.00
C GLU A 305 2.03 -66.83 53.97
N VAL A 306 2.09 -67.44 52.79
CA VAL A 306 2.37 -68.88 52.62
C VAL A 306 3.79 -69.23 53.07
N ALA A 307 4.78 -68.39 52.77
CA ALA A 307 6.18 -68.64 53.14
C ALA A 307 6.45 -68.59 54.66
N TYR A 308 5.60 -67.89 55.41
CA TYR A 308 5.76 -67.67 56.86
C TYR A 308 4.85 -68.53 57.74
N ARG A 309 4.01 -69.39 57.17
CA ARG A 309 3.25 -70.42 57.89
C ARG A 309 4.00 -71.75 57.90
#